data_AF-A0A951A5F1-F1
#
_entry.id   AF-A0A951A5F1-F1
#
_cell.length_a   1.000
_cell.length_b   1.000
_cell.length_c   1.000
_cell.angle_alpha   90.00
_cell.angle_beta   90.00
_cell.angle_gamma   90.00
#
_symmetry.space_group_name_H-M   'P 1'
#
loop_
_entity.id
_entity.type
_entity.pdbx_description
1 polymer ?
#
loop_
_entity_poly.entity_id
_entity_poly.type
_entity_poly.pdbx_seq_one_letter_code
_entity_poly.pdbx_strand_id
1 'polypeptide(L)'
;WVDGGGHQLPYIDRVIFSIANSKIIPAKTGAGESDLQARYLSFDDYTFLKAGEEANGYKVRLWRTGPGSQLALYPNLNVDDPVWRGLVRDVRFRHALSLATNRHEINQVIYFGLALEGQNTVLPQSPLYRPEYRDAWANFDLAEANRLLDLIGLKRESEGGQRLLPDGRPLDIIVENSGESTEQSDVLELIRDSWRQVGIRLFTRPSQLMLFRRRVFSGQTLMSVDKGIENGLATADMSPWEFAPTTQQQLEWPKWGQYYETKGQAGEAPDLPSAARLLELYNSWLNAGSSAEHAAIWHEMLKIWADEVFSIGLIGGVLQPVVVNDHLRNVPADGIYNWDPGAHFGIYRPDGFWFDNTVSPSASAGGQPVSSALPVWPARRGKWRGAFAARFACQTHLHCVRLRKLAREPFGEPAKPPRPGAGRDPPVHRSCS
;
A
#
# COMPACT_ATOMS: atom_id res chain seq x y z
N TRP A 1 20.59 7.39 -32.89
CA TRP A 1 19.62 8.41 -32.47
C TRP A 1 20.34 9.73 -32.33
N VAL A 2 19.80 10.81 -32.89
CA VAL A 2 20.38 12.15 -32.81
C VAL A 2 19.33 13.12 -32.31
N ASP A 3 19.74 14.17 -31.62
CA ASP A 3 18.86 15.27 -31.23
C ASP A 3 18.52 16.17 -32.44
N GLY A 4 17.71 17.22 -32.22
CA GLY A 4 17.40 18.21 -33.25
C GLY A 4 18.60 19.04 -33.74
N GLY A 5 19.71 19.03 -33.00
CA GLY A 5 20.98 19.68 -33.35
C GLY A 5 21.99 18.77 -34.05
N GLY A 6 21.69 17.47 -34.22
CA GLY A 6 22.57 16.47 -34.81
C GLY A 6 23.57 15.83 -33.85
N HIS A 7 23.49 16.08 -32.54
CA HIS A 7 24.31 15.43 -31.53
C HIS A 7 23.85 13.98 -31.33
N GLN A 8 24.82 13.06 -31.24
CA GLN A 8 24.55 11.65 -30.98
C GLN A 8 24.14 11.42 -29.52
N LEU A 9 23.05 10.66 -29.33
CA LEU A 9 22.61 10.17 -28.01
C LEU A 9 23.19 8.78 -27.71
N PRO A 10 23.33 8.40 -26.42
CA PRO A 10 23.01 9.18 -25.22
C PRO A 10 24.02 10.30 -24.93
N TYR A 11 23.61 11.37 -24.23
CA TYR A 11 24.55 12.43 -23.82
C TYR A 11 25.45 12.00 -22.64
N ILE A 12 24.96 11.11 -21.78
CA ILE A 12 25.74 10.58 -20.64
C ILE A 12 26.58 9.39 -21.12
N ASP A 13 27.90 9.47 -20.94
CA ASP A 13 28.83 8.43 -21.39
C ASP A 13 28.74 7.13 -20.57
N ARG A 14 28.42 7.24 -19.26
CA ARG A 14 28.48 6.11 -18.31
C ARG A 14 27.37 6.19 -17.28
N VAL A 15 26.75 5.04 -17.01
CA VAL A 15 25.85 4.82 -15.87
C VAL A 15 26.50 3.81 -14.94
N ILE A 16 26.64 4.14 -13.65
CA ILE A 16 27.30 3.30 -12.65
C ILE A 16 26.25 2.81 -11.65
N PHE A 17 26.09 1.49 -11.55
CA PHE A 17 25.19 0.87 -10.56
C PHE A 17 26.00 0.33 -9.39
N SER A 18 25.93 1.02 -8.25
CA SER A 18 26.51 0.55 -6.99
C SER A 18 25.54 -0.42 -6.30
N ILE A 19 26.01 -1.62 -5.97
CA ILE A 19 25.21 -2.63 -5.26
C ILE A 19 25.27 -2.34 -3.76
N ALA A 20 24.11 -2.19 -3.13
CA ALA A 20 23.96 -1.91 -1.71
C ALA A 20 22.74 -2.65 -1.14
N ASN A 21 22.71 -2.82 0.18
CA ASN A 21 21.51 -3.28 0.87
C ASN A 21 20.39 -2.23 0.71
N SER A 22 19.16 -2.65 0.41
CA SER A 22 18.04 -1.71 0.19
C SER A 22 17.83 -0.75 1.37
N LYS A 23 18.06 -1.19 2.60
CA LYS A 23 17.88 -0.39 3.82
C LYS A 23 18.86 0.77 3.97
N ILE A 24 19.97 0.78 3.23
CA ILE A 24 20.95 1.88 3.29
C ILE A 24 20.85 2.83 2.11
N ILE A 25 20.00 2.53 1.12
CA ILE A 25 19.85 3.36 -0.09
C ILE A 25 19.37 4.77 0.26
N PRO A 26 18.32 4.97 1.09
CA PRO A 26 17.89 6.33 1.44
C PRO A 26 19.00 7.16 2.09
N ALA A 27 19.75 6.58 3.03
CA ALA A 27 20.85 7.26 3.71
C ALA A 27 21.99 7.66 2.75
N LYS A 28 22.37 6.76 1.83
CA LYS A 28 23.40 7.03 0.81
C LYS A 28 22.97 8.11 -0.17
N THR A 29 21.73 8.04 -0.64
CA THR A 29 21.15 9.06 -1.51
C THR A 29 21.09 10.41 -0.79
N GLY A 30 20.70 10.44 0.49
CA GLY A 30 20.72 11.66 1.30
C GLY A 30 22.11 12.24 1.55
N ALA A 31 23.16 11.43 1.42
CA ALA A 31 24.56 11.86 1.48
C ALA A 31 25.14 12.27 0.10
N GLY A 32 24.29 12.35 -0.94
CA GLY A 32 24.71 12.72 -2.29
C GLY A 32 25.45 11.63 -3.06
N GLU A 33 25.44 10.37 -2.62
CA GLU A 33 26.09 9.25 -3.33
C GLU A 33 25.30 8.78 -4.58
N SER A 34 24.26 9.49 -5.01
CA SER A 34 23.40 9.10 -6.13
C SER A 34 22.98 10.29 -6.98
N ASP A 35 23.16 10.18 -8.30
CA ASP A 35 22.79 11.26 -9.23
C ASP A 35 21.31 11.25 -9.64
N LEU A 36 20.72 10.06 -9.69
CA LEU A 36 19.30 9.85 -9.95
C LEU A 36 18.85 8.60 -9.18
N GLN A 37 18.02 8.78 -8.16
CA GLN A 37 17.51 7.68 -7.34
C GLN A 37 16.02 7.83 -7.08
N ALA A 38 15.29 6.75 -7.29
CA ALA A 38 13.89 6.63 -6.88
C ALA A 38 13.59 5.21 -6.38
N ARG A 39 14.18 4.20 -7.03
CA ARG A 39 14.08 2.80 -6.59
C ARG A 39 14.57 2.65 -5.15
N TYR A 40 13.81 1.94 -4.32
CA TYR A 40 14.10 1.74 -2.88
C TYR A 40 14.07 3.03 -2.03
N LEU A 41 13.55 4.13 -2.56
CA LEU A 41 13.07 5.25 -1.74
C LEU A 41 11.57 5.08 -1.54
N SER A 42 11.09 5.39 -0.34
CA SER A 42 9.68 5.42 0.02
C SER A 42 9.27 6.81 0.52
N PHE A 43 7.97 7.05 0.60
CA PHE A 43 7.45 8.39 0.91
C PHE A 43 7.86 8.89 2.32
N ASP A 44 8.07 7.98 3.26
CA ASP A 44 8.61 8.27 4.60
C ASP A 44 10.05 8.83 4.59
N ASP A 45 10.85 8.50 3.57
CA ASP A 45 12.19 9.07 3.38
C ASP A 45 12.16 10.55 2.98
N TYR A 46 11.00 11.06 2.50
CA TYR A 46 10.90 12.39 1.90
C TYR A 46 11.43 13.50 2.81
N THR A 47 11.04 13.50 4.09
CA THR A 47 11.41 14.59 5.00
C THR A 47 12.92 14.65 5.26
N PHE A 48 13.54 13.48 5.44
CA PHE A 48 14.99 13.33 5.59
C PHE A 48 15.72 13.76 4.32
N LEU A 49 15.33 13.24 3.16
CA LEU A 49 15.94 13.59 1.88
C LEU A 49 15.78 15.08 1.58
N LYS A 50 14.60 15.64 1.85
CA LYS A 50 14.30 17.06 1.59
C LYS A 50 15.16 17.99 2.43
N ALA A 51 15.42 17.63 3.69
CA ALA A 51 16.31 18.38 4.56
C ALA A 51 17.77 18.37 4.09
N GLY A 52 18.19 17.33 3.36
CA GLY A 52 19.55 17.18 2.85
C GLY A 52 19.85 17.89 1.51
N GLU A 53 18.84 18.44 0.83
CA GLU A 53 18.99 19.03 -0.53
C GLU A 53 20.11 20.09 -0.60
N GLU A 54 20.08 21.07 0.31
CA GLU A 54 21.02 22.20 0.29
C GLU A 54 22.46 21.77 0.60
N ALA A 55 22.63 20.81 1.50
CA ALA A 55 23.94 20.37 1.95
C ALA A 55 24.62 19.40 0.96
N ASN A 56 23.86 18.70 0.13
CA ASN A 56 24.37 17.58 -0.68
C ASN A 56 24.15 17.74 -2.20
N GLY A 57 23.66 18.90 -2.67
CA GLY A 57 23.64 19.24 -4.10
C GLY A 57 22.64 18.44 -4.94
N TYR A 58 21.44 18.22 -4.41
CA TYR A 58 20.36 17.55 -5.14
C TYR A 58 18.98 18.18 -4.86
N LYS A 59 17.99 17.81 -5.68
CA LYS A 59 16.55 18.03 -5.43
C LYS A 59 15.78 16.73 -5.28
N VAL A 60 14.88 16.70 -4.31
CA VAL A 60 13.84 15.70 -4.13
C VAL A 60 12.56 16.20 -4.81
N ARG A 61 12.15 15.47 -5.84
CA ARG A 61 10.88 15.65 -6.54
C ARG A 61 9.88 14.61 -6.04
N LEU A 62 8.59 14.93 -6.09
CA LEU A 62 7.51 14.01 -5.72
C LEU A 62 6.70 13.69 -6.96
N TRP A 63 6.97 12.52 -7.55
CA TRP A 63 6.25 12.04 -8.73
C TRP A 63 5.10 11.15 -8.30
N ARG A 64 3.97 11.22 -9.02
CA ARG A 64 2.82 10.36 -8.68
C ARG A 64 3.06 8.95 -9.18
N THR A 65 2.70 7.93 -8.42
CA THR A 65 2.80 6.54 -8.89
C THR A 65 1.65 6.17 -9.82
N GLY A 66 1.91 5.25 -10.76
CA GLY A 66 0.93 4.76 -11.74
C GLY A 66 0.10 3.51 -11.37
N PRO A 67 0.39 2.72 -10.30
CA PRO A 67 -0.45 1.57 -9.96
C PRO A 67 -1.86 1.99 -9.51
N GLY A 68 -2.86 1.18 -9.84
CA GLY A 68 -4.26 1.43 -9.47
C GLY A 68 -4.49 1.50 -7.96
N SER A 69 -3.65 0.79 -7.21
CA SER A 69 -3.51 0.90 -5.76
C SER A 69 -2.04 0.75 -5.33
N GLN A 70 -1.57 1.54 -4.37
CA GLN A 70 -0.26 1.38 -3.73
C GLN A 70 -0.17 0.03 -3.03
N LEU A 71 -1.23 -0.37 -2.33
CA LEU A 71 -1.39 -1.68 -1.71
C LEU A 71 -2.85 -2.13 -1.86
N ALA A 72 -3.04 -3.41 -2.12
CA ALA A 72 -4.34 -4.06 -2.18
C ALA A 72 -4.31 -5.39 -1.42
N LEU A 73 -5.45 -5.78 -0.84
CA LEU A 73 -5.66 -7.12 -0.31
C LEU A 73 -6.22 -8.03 -1.41
N TYR A 74 -5.70 -9.23 -1.49
CA TYR A 74 -6.06 -10.24 -2.49
C TYR A 74 -6.64 -11.47 -1.80
N PRO A 75 -7.98 -11.58 -1.66
CA PRO A 75 -8.64 -12.82 -1.27
C PRO A 75 -8.38 -13.89 -2.33
N ASN A 76 -7.84 -15.05 -1.94
CA ASN A 76 -7.55 -16.14 -2.87
C ASN A 76 -8.82 -16.94 -3.16
N LEU A 77 -9.43 -16.72 -4.33
CA LEU A 77 -10.63 -17.43 -4.81
C LEU A 77 -10.36 -18.90 -5.16
N ASN A 78 -9.10 -19.33 -5.12
CA ASN A 78 -8.64 -20.69 -5.32
C ASN A 78 -8.11 -21.36 -4.02
N VAL A 79 -8.37 -20.75 -2.85
CA VAL A 79 -7.97 -21.28 -1.54
C VAL A 79 -8.43 -22.72 -1.34
N ASP A 80 -7.60 -23.58 -0.75
CA ASP A 80 -7.84 -25.03 -0.64
C ASP A 80 -8.98 -25.39 0.30
N ASP A 81 -9.11 -24.64 1.41
CA ASP A 81 -10.16 -24.86 2.40
C ASP A 81 -11.54 -24.56 1.80
N PRO A 82 -12.45 -25.54 1.69
CA PRO A 82 -13.72 -25.37 0.99
C PRO A 82 -14.67 -24.39 1.70
N VAL A 83 -14.58 -24.26 3.03
CA VAL A 83 -15.42 -23.32 3.80
C VAL A 83 -14.96 -21.90 3.49
N TRP A 84 -13.65 -21.65 3.52
CA TRP A 84 -13.10 -20.37 3.11
C TRP A 84 -13.35 -20.07 1.64
N ARG A 85 -13.18 -21.05 0.75
CA ARG A 85 -13.42 -20.89 -0.69
C ARG A 85 -14.85 -20.44 -0.98
N GLY A 86 -15.83 -21.08 -0.32
CA GLY A 86 -17.23 -20.67 -0.42
C GLY A 86 -17.42 -19.23 0.04
N LEU A 87 -16.80 -18.84 1.16
CA LEU A 87 -16.95 -17.51 1.73
C LEU A 87 -16.27 -16.41 0.89
N VAL A 88 -15.02 -16.60 0.46
CA VAL A 88 -14.29 -15.59 -0.33
C VAL A 88 -14.84 -15.44 -1.75
N ARG A 89 -15.49 -16.48 -2.29
CA ARG A 89 -16.20 -16.40 -3.57
C ARG A 89 -17.56 -15.71 -3.47
N ASP A 90 -18.14 -15.59 -2.29
CA ASP A 90 -19.34 -14.77 -2.08
C ASP A 90 -18.97 -13.28 -2.18
N VAL A 91 -19.52 -12.62 -3.20
CA VAL A 91 -19.24 -11.20 -3.47
C VAL A 91 -19.61 -10.31 -2.28
N ARG A 92 -20.65 -10.67 -1.51
CA ARG A 92 -21.11 -9.90 -0.35
C ARG A 92 -20.08 -9.93 0.79
N PHE A 93 -19.33 -11.02 0.91
CA PHE A 93 -18.23 -11.09 1.87
C PHE A 93 -17.10 -10.13 1.46
N ARG A 94 -16.71 -10.11 0.19
CA ARG A 94 -15.67 -9.19 -0.32
C ARG A 94 -16.10 -7.72 -0.21
N HIS A 95 -17.37 -7.42 -0.50
CA HIS A 95 -17.99 -6.11 -0.27
C HIS A 95 -17.90 -5.70 1.19
N ALA A 96 -18.26 -6.58 2.13
CA ALA A 96 -18.19 -6.29 3.55
C ALA A 96 -16.76 -6.00 4.04
N LEU A 97 -15.77 -6.78 3.59
CA LEU A 97 -14.36 -6.53 3.91
C LEU A 97 -13.88 -5.18 3.36
N SER A 98 -14.30 -4.84 2.13
CA SER A 98 -13.99 -3.56 1.52
C SER A 98 -14.61 -2.39 2.28
N LEU A 99 -15.88 -2.48 2.65
CA LEU A 99 -16.59 -1.45 3.44
C LEU A 99 -16.06 -1.31 4.87
N ALA A 100 -15.54 -2.41 5.45
CA ALA A 100 -14.91 -2.41 6.76
C ALA A 100 -13.47 -1.86 6.74
N THR A 101 -12.94 -1.46 5.59
CA THR A 101 -11.57 -0.96 5.44
C THR A 101 -11.56 0.57 5.45
N ASN A 102 -10.95 1.17 6.47
CA ASN A 102 -10.90 2.63 6.62
C ASN A 102 -9.76 3.25 5.79
N ARG A 103 -10.03 3.44 4.50
CA ARG A 103 -9.06 4.03 3.54
C ARG A 103 -8.66 5.46 3.91
N HIS A 104 -9.58 6.22 4.47
CA HIS A 104 -9.32 7.58 4.91
C HIS A 104 -8.29 7.62 6.04
N GLU A 105 -8.44 6.78 7.06
CA GLU A 105 -7.47 6.67 8.17
C GLU A 105 -6.09 6.24 7.67
N ILE A 106 -6.02 5.26 6.77
CA ILE A 106 -4.76 4.85 6.12
C ILE A 106 -4.11 6.05 5.42
N ASN A 107 -4.88 6.80 4.62
CA ASN A 107 -4.39 7.97 3.90
C ASN A 107 -3.88 9.06 4.85
N GLN A 108 -4.61 9.37 5.92
CA GLN A 108 -4.23 10.40 6.89
C GLN A 108 -2.99 10.00 7.70
N VAL A 109 -2.92 8.77 8.18
CA VAL A 109 -1.86 8.31 9.11
C VAL A 109 -0.54 8.04 8.37
N ILE A 110 -0.59 7.39 7.21
CA ILE A 110 0.61 6.92 6.50
C ILE A 110 1.04 7.90 5.39
N TYR A 111 0.08 8.55 4.72
CA TYR A 111 0.34 9.36 3.52
C TYR A 111 -0.01 10.85 3.68
N PHE A 112 -0.33 11.30 4.89
CA PHE A 112 -0.69 12.68 5.23
C PHE A 112 -1.81 13.27 4.35
N GLY A 113 -2.75 12.43 3.89
CA GLY A 113 -3.87 12.84 3.05
C GLY A 113 -3.52 13.13 1.59
N LEU A 114 -2.32 12.74 1.12
CA LEU A 114 -1.84 13.06 -0.22
C LEU A 114 -2.14 11.97 -1.26
N ALA A 115 -2.61 10.79 -0.81
CA ALA A 115 -2.99 9.70 -1.70
C ALA A 115 -4.47 9.80 -2.14
N LEU A 116 -4.80 9.03 -3.18
CA LEU A 116 -6.17 8.89 -3.68
C LEU A 116 -6.82 7.68 -3.02
N GLU A 117 -7.85 7.90 -2.21
CA GLU A 117 -8.66 6.81 -1.64
C GLU A 117 -9.45 6.09 -2.75
N GLY A 118 -9.64 4.78 -2.62
CA GLY A 118 -10.49 4.01 -3.55
C GLY A 118 -9.98 2.62 -3.89
N GLN A 119 -10.71 1.94 -4.76
CA GLN A 119 -10.42 0.58 -5.19
C GLN A 119 -9.22 0.46 -6.13
N ASN A 120 -8.75 -0.79 -6.24
CA ASN A 120 -7.65 -1.20 -7.10
C ASN A 120 -8.12 -1.30 -8.55
N THR A 121 -8.13 -0.17 -9.25
CA THR A 121 -8.61 -0.02 -10.63
C THR A 121 -7.88 1.15 -11.32
N VAL A 122 -8.25 1.48 -12.55
CA VAL A 122 -7.68 2.62 -13.29
C VAL A 122 -7.74 3.94 -12.49
N LEU A 123 -6.72 4.76 -12.66
CA LEU A 123 -6.55 6.06 -12.00
C LEU A 123 -7.20 7.19 -12.83
N PRO A 124 -7.51 8.36 -12.21
CA PRO A 124 -8.16 9.49 -12.89
C PRO A 124 -7.49 9.98 -14.19
N GLN A 125 -6.19 9.73 -14.34
CA GLN A 125 -5.43 10.12 -15.53
C GLN A 125 -5.62 9.16 -16.72
N SER A 126 -6.17 7.95 -16.51
CA SER A 126 -6.51 7.04 -17.59
C SER A 126 -7.74 7.56 -18.37
N PRO A 127 -7.75 7.46 -19.71
CA PRO A 127 -8.94 7.79 -20.51
C PRO A 127 -10.11 6.81 -20.28
N LEU A 128 -9.86 5.67 -19.65
CA LEU A 128 -10.89 4.67 -19.30
C LEU A 128 -11.56 4.96 -17.95
N TYR A 129 -11.03 5.93 -17.19
CA TYR A 129 -11.48 6.21 -15.83
C TYR A 129 -12.95 6.63 -15.77
N ARG A 130 -13.65 6.07 -14.79
CA ARG A 130 -14.93 6.58 -14.31
C ARG A 130 -14.94 6.51 -12.78
N PRO A 131 -15.48 7.51 -12.06
CA PRO A 131 -15.52 7.51 -10.60
C PRO A 131 -16.13 6.24 -10.02
N GLU A 132 -17.18 5.72 -10.66
CA GLU A 132 -17.91 4.55 -10.16
C GLU A 132 -17.02 3.31 -10.04
N TYR A 133 -16.00 3.15 -10.89
CA TYR A 133 -15.08 2.01 -10.79
C TYR A 133 -14.22 2.07 -9.53
N ARG A 134 -13.80 3.28 -9.15
CA ARG A 134 -12.90 3.49 -8.01
C ARG A 134 -13.68 3.57 -6.69
N ASP A 135 -14.90 4.09 -6.72
CA ASP A 135 -15.73 4.31 -5.55
C ASP A 135 -16.56 3.09 -5.16
N ALA A 136 -16.73 2.12 -6.07
CA ALA A 136 -17.47 0.88 -5.83
C ALA A 136 -17.01 0.18 -4.55
N TRP A 137 -17.89 0.11 -3.54
CA TRP A 137 -17.61 -0.52 -2.24
C TRP A 137 -16.38 0.04 -1.51
N ALA A 138 -15.94 1.25 -1.84
CA ALA A 138 -14.74 1.86 -1.25
C ALA A 138 -15.04 2.68 0.02
N ASN A 139 -16.30 3.08 0.20
CA ASN A 139 -16.75 3.86 1.37
C ASN A 139 -16.53 3.08 2.66
N PHE A 140 -16.17 3.78 3.74
CA PHE A 140 -16.07 3.17 5.06
C PHE A 140 -17.45 3.14 5.74
N ASP A 141 -18.07 1.96 5.77
CA ASP A 141 -19.40 1.75 6.35
C ASP A 141 -19.47 0.43 7.13
N LEU A 142 -19.23 0.52 8.44
CA LEU A 142 -19.26 -0.63 9.35
C LEU A 142 -20.67 -1.19 9.53
N ALA A 143 -21.72 -0.38 9.37
CA ALA A 143 -23.09 -0.82 9.54
C ALA A 143 -23.50 -1.70 8.36
N GLU A 144 -23.24 -1.24 7.13
CA GLU A 144 -23.49 -2.01 5.92
C GLU A 144 -22.60 -3.25 5.84
N ALA A 145 -21.31 -3.14 6.22
CA ALA A 145 -20.43 -4.30 6.31
C ALA A 145 -21.01 -5.37 7.26
N ASN A 146 -21.48 -4.99 8.45
CA ASN A 146 -22.14 -5.93 9.36
C ASN A 146 -23.40 -6.53 8.77
N ARG A 147 -24.26 -5.72 8.13
CA ARG A 147 -25.49 -6.19 7.48
C ARG A 147 -25.20 -7.25 6.43
N LEU A 148 -24.17 -7.06 5.60
CA LEU A 148 -23.75 -8.02 4.59
C LEU A 148 -23.22 -9.32 5.20
N LEU A 149 -22.40 -9.24 6.25
CA LEU A 149 -21.87 -10.41 6.96
C LEU A 149 -22.99 -11.20 7.66
N ASP A 150 -24.00 -10.52 8.20
CA ASP A 150 -25.18 -11.15 8.80
C ASP A 150 -26.06 -11.81 7.72
N LEU A 151 -26.22 -11.17 6.56
CA LEU A 151 -27.00 -11.68 5.44
C LEU A 151 -26.45 -13.00 4.88
N ILE A 152 -25.13 -13.19 4.91
CA ILE A 152 -24.48 -14.45 4.51
C ILE A 152 -24.38 -15.46 5.66
N GLY A 153 -24.97 -15.16 6.82
CA GLY A 153 -25.15 -16.10 7.92
C GLY A 153 -23.97 -16.27 8.87
N LEU A 154 -22.99 -15.35 8.86
CA LEU A 154 -21.85 -15.42 9.78
C LEU A 154 -22.26 -15.01 11.20
N LYS A 155 -22.48 -15.98 12.07
CA LYS A 155 -22.88 -15.73 13.47
C LYS A 155 -21.73 -15.14 14.27
N ARG A 156 -22.04 -14.48 15.39
CA ARG A 156 -21.07 -14.04 16.40
C ARG A 156 -21.14 -14.92 17.65
N GLU A 157 -20.02 -15.07 18.35
CA GLU A 157 -19.95 -15.77 19.65
C GLU A 157 -20.78 -15.04 20.73
N SER A 158 -20.86 -13.72 20.64
CA SER A 158 -21.61 -12.84 21.54
C SER A 158 -21.89 -11.50 20.85
N GLU A 159 -22.70 -10.64 21.46
CA GLU A 159 -22.92 -9.28 20.98
C GLU A 159 -21.60 -8.51 20.93
N GLY A 160 -21.23 -7.98 19.76
CA GLY A 160 -19.92 -7.36 19.52
C GLY A 160 -18.73 -8.33 19.48
N GLY A 161 -18.95 -9.62 19.71
CA GLY A 161 -17.94 -10.67 19.71
C GLY A 161 -17.46 -11.09 18.33
N GLN A 162 -16.51 -12.01 18.30
CA GLN A 162 -15.89 -12.55 17.09
C GLN A 162 -16.93 -13.31 16.24
N ARG A 163 -16.85 -13.16 14.90
CA ARG A 163 -17.64 -13.95 13.96
C ARG A 163 -17.07 -15.36 13.84
N LEU A 164 -17.95 -16.31 13.58
CA LEU A 164 -17.62 -17.70 13.31
C LEU A 164 -17.86 -18.00 11.82
N LEU A 165 -17.01 -18.85 11.25
CA LEU A 165 -17.24 -19.49 9.98
C LEU A 165 -18.49 -20.39 10.05
N PRO A 166 -19.07 -20.76 8.89
CA PRO A 166 -20.24 -21.65 8.85
C PRO A 166 -20.02 -23.01 9.53
N ASP A 167 -18.78 -23.47 9.65
CA ASP A 167 -18.39 -24.70 10.33
C ASP A 167 -18.11 -24.54 11.83
N GLY A 168 -18.26 -23.33 12.37
CA GLY A 168 -18.08 -23.01 13.79
C GLY A 168 -16.67 -22.58 14.19
N ARG A 169 -15.67 -22.63 13.29
CA ARG A 169 -14.33 -22.08 13.58
C ARG A 169 -14.39 -20.55 13.73
N PRO A 170 -13.51 -19.93 14.53
CA PRO A 170 -13.35 -18.47 14.54
C PRO A 170 -13.00 -17.93 13.13
N LEU A 171 -13.61 -16.81 12.76
CA LEU A 171 -13.32 -16.10 11.52
C LEU A 171 -12.04 -15.27 11.67
N ASP A 172 -10.92 -15.98 11.59
CA ASP A 172 -9.58 -15.42 11.63
C ASP A 172 -8.98 -15.39 10.22
N ILE A 173 -8.65 -14.19 9.73
CA ILE A 173 -7.99 -14.01 8.44
C ILE A 173 -6.49 -13.83 8.67
N ILE A 174 -5.70 -14.71 8.09
CA ILE A 174 -4.25 -14.57 8.02
C ILE A 174 -3.91 -13.94 6.66
N VAL A 175 -3.34 -12.74 6.69
CA VAL A 175 -2.82 -12.05 5.51
C VAL A 175 -1.32 -12.33 5.39
N GLU A 176 -0.91 -12.92 4.28
CA GLU A 176 0.50 -13.26 4.00
C GLU A 176 1.17 -12.23 3.10
N ASN A 177 2.48 -12.04 3.27
CA ASN A 177 3.32 -11.23 2.37
C ASN A 177 4.78 -11.72 2.32
N SER A 178 5.61 -11.07 1.49
CA SER A 178 7.05 -11.38 1.33
C SER A 178 7.94 -10.86 2.46
N GLY A 179 7.41 -10.06 3.39
CA GLY A 179 8.18 -9.40 4.45
C GLY A 179 9.16 -8.33 3.96
N GLU A 180 9.04 -7.88 2.71
CA GLU A 180 9.95 -6.90 2.08
C GLU A 180 9.55 -5.45 2.35
N SER A 181 8.34 -5.20 2.86
CA SER A 181 7.78 -3.87 3.10
C SER A 181 7.25 -3.75 4.53
N THR A 182 7.78 -2.78 5.27
CA THR A 182 7.26 -2.38 6.60
C THR A 182 5.92 -1.65 6.48
N GLU A 183 5.74 -0.88 5.40
CA GLU A 183 4.48 -0.16 5.05
C GLU A 183 3.29 -1.13 4.99
N GLN A 184 3.47 -2.34 4.45
CA GLN A 184 2.42 -3.37 4.47
C GLN A 184 2.00 -3.76 5.89
N SER A 185 2.95 -3.81 6.84
CA SER A 185 2.64 -4.18 8.23
C SER A 185 1.85 -3.06 8.91
N ASP A 186 2.30 -1.81 8.77
CA ASP A 186 1.64 -0.63 9.36
C ASP A 186 0.20 -0.47 8.85
N VAL A 187 -0.01 -0.68 7.55
CA VAL A 187 -1.34 -0.63 6.93
C VAL A 187 -2.25 -1.77 7.43
N LEU A 188 -1.72 -2.99 7.57
CA LEU A 188 -2.50 -4.11 8.08
C LEU A 188 -2.90 -3.95 9.55
N GLU A 189 -2.12 -3.23 10.36
CA GLU A 189 -2.51 -2.90 11.74
C GLU A 189 -3.74 -1.98 11.79
N LEU A 190 -3.81 -0.96 10.92
CA LEU A 190 -4.99 -0.09 10.82
C LEU A 190 -6.23 -0.88 10.35
N ILE A 191 -6.06 -1.77 9.37
CA ILE A 191 -7.15 -2.64 8.88
C ILE A 191 -7.61 -3.61 9.96
N ARG A 192 -6.69 -4.17 10.75
CA ARG A 192 -7.03 -5.06 11.88
C ARG A 192 -7.98 -4.37 12.86
N ASP A 193 -7.73 -3.10 13.17
CA ASP A 193 -8.52 -2.35 14.15
C ASP A 193 -9.94 -2.05 13.63
N SER A 194 -10.10 -1.79 12.33
CA SER A 194 -11.42 -1.60 11.71
C SER A 194 -12.18 -2.93 11.51
N TRP A 195 -11.51 -3.99 11.07
CA TRP A 195 -12.10 -5.32 10.87
C TRP A 195 -12.55 -5.97 12.17
N ARG A 196 -11.83 -5.72 13.27
CA ARG A 196 -12.25 -6.19 14.60
C ARG A 196 -13.64 -5.69 14.99
N GLN A 197 -14.04 -4.49 14.56
CA GLN A 197 -15.36 -3.92 14.86
C GLN A 197 -16.50 -4.66 14.16
N VAL A 198 -16.23 -5.25 12.99
CA VAL A 198 -17.17 -6.15 12.30
C VAL A 198 -17.01 -7.61 12.72
N GLY A 199 -16.22 -7.88 13.78
CA GLY A 199 -16.02 -9.20 14.36
C GLY A 199 -15.10 -10.10 13.53
N ILE A 200 -14.11 -9.53 12.86
CA ILE A 200 -13.11 -10.26 12.06
C ILE A 200 -11.73 -9.98 12.64
N ARG A 201 -10.97 -11.02 12.99
CA ARG A 201 -9.57 -10.85 13.41
C ARG A 201 -8.67 -10.99 12.20
N LEU A 202 -7.73 -10.05 12.09
CA LEU A 202 -6.68 -10.07 11.10
C LEU A 202 -5.34 -10.37 11.79
N PHE A 203 -4.60 -11.33 11.23
CA PHE A 203 -3.23 -11.64 11.59
C PHE A 203 -2.32 -11.49 10.38
N THR A 204 -1.07 -11.09 10.60
CA THR A 204 -0.09 -10.93 9.53
C THR A 204 0.94 -12.06 9.60
N ARG A 205 1.34 -12.59 8.43
CA ARG A 205 2.39 -13.61 8.34
C ARG A 205 3.38 -13.27 7.22
N PRO A 206 4.52 -12.64 7.54
CA PRO A 206 5.60 -12.49 6.58
C PRO A 206 6.34 -13.82 6.36
N SER A 207 6.74 -14.07 5.13
CA SER A 207 7.61 -15.20 4.77
C SER A 207 8.48 -14.85 3.57
N GLN A 208 9.58 -15.58 3.34
CA GLN A 208 10.43 -15.32 2.17
C GLN A 208 9.63 -15.44 0.87
N LEU A 209 9.88 -14.52 -0.09
CA LEU A 209 9.11 -14.38 -1.34
C LEU A 209 8.80 -15.70 -2.06
N MET A 210 9.80 -16.59 -2.20
CA MET A 210 9.61 -17.88 -2.88
C MET A 210 8.69 -18.83 -2.10
N LEU A 211 8.76 -18.83 -0.77
CA LEU A 211 7.86 -19.60 0.07
C LEU A 211 6.44 -19.03 0.01
N PHE A 212 6.31 -17.71 0.12
CA PHE A 212 5.04 -16.99 -0.02
C PHE A 212 4.35 -17.35 -1.33
N ARG A 213 5.02 -17.18 -2.47
CA ARG A 213 4.48 -17.51 -3.81
C ARG A 213 4.07 -18.97 -3.91
N ARG A 214 4.90 -19.91 -3.47
CA ARG A 214 4.56 -21.34 -3.48
C ARG A 214 3.26 -21.62 -2.73
N ARG A 215 3.07 -20.99 -1.56
CA ARG A 215 1.86 -21.15 -0.75
C ARG A 215 0.63 -20.59 -1.47
N VAL A 216 0.73 -19.38 -2.02
CA VAL A 216 -0.36 -18.75 -2.79
C VAL A 216 -0.75 -19.64 -3.97
N PHE A 217 0.22 -20.06 -4.78
CA PHE A 217 -0.02 -20.86 -6.00
C PHE A 217 -0.64 -22.23 -5.71
N SER A 218 -0.30 -22.81 -4.55
CA SER A 218 -0.91 -24.07 -4.12
C SER A 218 -2.33 -23.92 -3.55
N GLY A 219 -2.80 -22.70 -3.24
CA GLY A 219 -4.09 -22.47 -2.57
C GLY A 219 -4.01 -22.47 -1.04
N GLN A 220 -2.81 -22.52 -0.46
CA GLN A 220 -2.60 -22.56 1.00
C GLN A 220 -2.69 -21.19 1.68
N THR A 221 -2.66 -20.10 0.90
CA THR A 221 -2.80 -18.73 1.38
C THR A 221 -4.25 -18.29 1.20
N LEU A 222 -4.90 -17.87 2.30
CA LEU A 222 -6.27 -17.35 2.27
C LEU A 222 -6.33 -15.95 1.66
N MET A 223 -5.44 -15.07 2.09
CA MET A 223 -5.38 -13.68 1.66
C MET A 223 -3.94 -13.22 1.62
N SER A 224 -3.62 -12.38 0.64
CA SER A 224 -2.31 -11.75 0.52
C SER A 224 -2.44 -10.23 0.51
N VAL A 225 -1.35 -9.53 0.80
CA VAL A 225 -1.22 -8.09 0.50
C VAL A 225 -0.03 -7.89 -0.44
N ASP A 226 -0.24 -7.10 -1.50
CA ASP A 226 0.83 -6.67 -2.40
C ASP A 226 0.41 -5.35 -3.07
N LYS A 227 1.23 -4.82 -3.98
CA LYS A 227 0.84 -3.72 -4.87
C LYS A 227 -0.44 -4.04 -5.63
N GLY A 228 -1.18 -3.00 -5.98
CA GLY A 228 -2.35 -3.09 -6.84
C GLY A 228 -2.01 -3.49 -8.28
N ILE A 229 -2.96 -3.33 -9.18
CA ILE A 229 -2.71 -3.43 -10.62
C ILE A 229 -1.59 -2.47 -11.01
N GLU A 230 -0.66 -2.91 -11.84
CA GLU A 230 0.52 -2.13 -12.21
C GLU A 230 0.12 -0.99 -13.15
N ASN A 231 -0.71 -1.24 -14.17
CA ASN A 231 -1.07 -0.22 -15.14
C ASN A 231 -2.40 0.50 -14.83
N GLY A 232 -2.41 1.31 -13.78
CA GLY A 232 -3.54 2.19 -13.47
C GLY A 232 -3.77 3.30 -14.51
N LEU A 233 -2.87 3.48 -15.48
CA LEU A 233 -2.92 4.51 -16.51
C LEU A 233 -3.28 3.95 -17.89
N ALA A 234 -3.82 2.74 -17.93
CA ALA A 234 -4.12 2.02 -19.17
C ALA A 234 -4.99 2.84 -20.14
N THR A 235 -4.67 2.73 -21.43
CA THR A 235 -5.55 3.18 -22.51
C THR A 235 -6.29 1.97 -23.11
N ALA A 236 -7.29 2.22 -23.95
CA ALA A 236 -8.06 1.15 -24.59
C ALA A 236 -7.16 0.13 -25.33
N ASP A 237 -6.08 0.59 -25.96
CA ASP A 237 -5.17 -0.24 -26.76
C ASP A 237 -4.05 -0.91 -25.95
N MET A 238 -4.03 -0.71 -24.63
CA MET A 238 -3.16 -1.47 -23.72
C MET A 238 -3.89 -2.73 -23.24
N SER A 239 -3.16 -3.82 -23.06
CA SER A 239 -3.72 -5.12 -22.68
C SER A 239 -4.37 -5.09 -21.28
N PRO A 240 -5.63 -5.58 -21.12
CA PRO A 240 -6.31 -5.68 -19.83
C PRO A 240 -5.99 -6.97 -19.05
N TRP A 241 -4.83 -7.60 -19.30
CA TRP A 241 -4.51 -8.94 -18.75
C TRP A 241 -4.61 -9.03 -17.21
N GLU A 242 -4.30 -7.96 -16.49
CA GLU A 242 -4.39 -7.90 -15.02
C GLU A 242 -5.82 -8.05 -14.50
N PHE A 243 -6.82 -7.76 -15.34
CA PHE A 243 -8.23 -7.80 -15.00
C PHE A 243 -8.91 -9.13 -15.39
N ALA A 244 -8.15 -10.14 -15.80
CA ALA A 244 -8.67 -11.48 -16.11
C ALA A 244 -7.70 -12.58 -15.61
N PRO A 245 -8.16 -13.82 -15.36
CA PRO A 245 -7.29 -14.92 -14.95
C PRO A 245 -6.35 -15.36 -16.08
N THR A 246 -5.18 -14.73 -16.18
CA THR A 246 -4.27 -14.87 -17.33
C THR A 246 -2.87 -15.34 -16.94
N THR A 247 -2.49 -15.25 -15.66
CA THR A 247 -1.19 -15.74 -15.17
C THR A 247 -1.27 -16.22 -13.73
N GLN A 248 -0.44 -17.21 -13.39
CA GLN A 248 -0.33 -17.73 -12.02
C GLN A 248 0.12 -16.66 -11.01
N GLN A 249 0.75 -15.57 -11.46
CA GLN A 249 1.22 -14.49 -10.57
C GLN A 249 0.09 -13.66 -9.95
N GLN A 250 -1.14 -13.74 -10.47
CA GLN A 250 -2.30 -13.06 -9.90
C GLN A 250 -2.75 -13.75 -8.61
N LEU A 251 -2.64 -13.05 -7.48
CA LEU A 251 -2.73 -13.63 -6.14
C LEU A 251 -4.16 -14.03 -5.74
N GLU A 252 -5.16 -13.42 -6.36
CA GLU A 252 -6.59 -13.66 -6.16
C GLU A 252 -7.06 -14.95 -6.85
N TRP A 253 -6.37 -15.45 -7.88
CA TRP A 253 -6.78 -16.63 -8.64
C TRP A 253 -5.63 -17.38 -9.34
N PRO A 254 -4.57 -17.77 -8.62
CA PRO A 254 -3.35 -18.29 -9.23
C PRO A 254 -3.54 -19.60 -10.01
N LYS A 255 -4.50 -20.46 -9.61
CA LYS A 255 -4.76 -21.73 -10.32
C LYS A 255 -5.51 -21.50 -11.64
N TRP A 256 -6.42 -20.52 -11.66
CA TRP A 256 -7.12 -20.11 -12.89
C TRP A 256 -6.18 -19.43 -13.87
N GLY A 257 -5.30 -18.55 -13.39
CA GLY A 257 -4.28 -17.93 -14.22
C GLY A 257 -3.27 -18.94 -14.78
N GLN A 258 -2.85 -19.93 -13.99
CA GLN A 258 -2.00 -21.03 -14.47
C GLN A 258 -2.67 -21.84 -15.60
N TYR A 259 -3.98 -22.08 -15.49
CA TYR A 259 -4.74 -22.79 -16.52
C TYR A 259 -4.70 -22.06 -17.86
N TYR A 260 -4.87 -20.74 -17.87
CA TYR A 260 -4.75 -19.94 -19.09
C TYR A 260 -3.31 -19.97 -19.64
N GLU A 261 -2.33 -19.65 -18.80
CA GLU A 261 -0.91 -19.53 -19.16
C GLU A 261 -0.36 -20.84 -19.76
N THR A 262 -0.80 -21.98 -19.24
CA THR A 262 -0.38 -23.32 -19.69
C THR A 262 -1.32 -23.95 -20.72
N LYS A 263 -2.32 -23.21 -21.21
CA LYS A 263 -3.33 -23.72 -22.18
C LYS A 263 -4.03 -25.00 -21.69
N GLY A 264 -4.33 -25.05 -20.40
CA GLY A 264 -5.04 -26.16 -19.75
C GLY A 264 -4.18 -27.36 -19.35
N GLN A 265 -2.85 -27.28 -19.44
CA GLN A 265 -1.95 -28.38 -19.03
C GLN A 265 -1.77 -28.47 -17.51
N ALA A 266 -1.94 -27.36 -16.78
CA ALA A 266 -1.87 -27.28 -15.32
C ALA A 266 -2.87 -26.25 -14.79
N GLY A 267 -3.14 -26.27 -13.48
CA GLY A 267 -4.15 -25.40 -12.88
C GLY A 267 -5.57 -25.91 -13.10
N GLU A 268 -6.55 -25.02 -12.93
CA GLU A 268 -7.98 -25.33 -13.01
C GLU A 268 -8.68 -24.25 -13.85
N ALA A 269 -9.67 -24.61 -14.68
CA ALA A 269 -10.43 -23.60 -15.43
C ALA A 269 -11.22 -22.68 -14.47
N PRO A 270 -11.41 -21.38 -14.79
CA PRO A 270 -12.26 -20.50 -14.01
C PRO A 270 -13.68 -21.06 -13.92
N ASP A 271 -14.13 -21.32 -12.69
CA ASP A 271 -15.46 -21.87 -12.39
C ASP A 271 -16.40 -20.84 -11.75
N LEU A 272 -15.91 -19.62 -11.50
CA LEU A 272 -16.74 -18.47 -11.12
C LEU A 272 -17.21 -17.73 -12.39
N PRO A 273 -18.53 -17.53 -12.61
CA PRO A 273 -19.05 -16.95 -13.85
C PRO A 273 -18.45 -15.58 -14.20
N SER A 274 -18.22 -14.72 -13.20
CA SER A 274 -17.60 -13.40 -13.41
C SER A 274 -16.14 -13.51 -13.87
N ALA A 275 -15.36 -14.44 -13.30
CA ALA A 275 -13.98 -14.68 -13.71
C ALA A 275 -13.89 -15.33 -15.10
N ALA A 276 -14.79 -16.27 -15.42
CA ALA A 276 -14.91 -16.86 -16.75
C ALA A 276 -15.26 -15.78 -17.80
N ARG A 277 -16.20 -14.89 -17.47
CA ARG A 277 -16.56 -13.75 -18.33
C ARG A 277 -15.40 -12.80 -18.58
N LEU A 278 -14.61 -12.48 -17.54
CA LEU A 278 -13.41 -11.66 -17.71
C LEU A 278 -12.40 -12.31 -18.67
N LEU A 279 -12.24 -13.63 -18.60
CA LEU A 279 -11.36 -14.36 -19.50
C LEU A 279 -11.88 -14.36 -20.95
N GLU A 280 -13.18 -14.51 -21.15
CA GLU A 280 -13.81 -14.34 -22.47
C GLU A 280 -13.56 -12.94 -23.03
N LEU A 281 -13.81 -11.90 -22.23
CA LEU A 281 -13.60 -10.51 -22.61
C LEU A 281 -12.14 -10.23 -22.97
N TYR A 282 -11.20 -10.75 -22.18
CA TYR A 282 -9.78 -10.63 -22.49
C TYR A 282 -9.44 -11.25 -23.86
N ASN A 283 -9.96 -12.45 -24.15
CA ASN A 283 -9.75 -13.08 -25.45
C ASN A 283 -10.47 -12.31 -26.59
N SER A 284 -11.63 -11.71 -26.34
CA SER A 284 -12.28 -10.82 -27.29
C SER A 284 -11.44 -9.57 -27.56
N TRP A 285 -10.81 -9.00 -26.53
CA TRP A 285 -9.92 -7.84 -26.67
C TRP A 285 -8.73 -8.16 -27.57
N LEU A 286 -8.09 -9.33 -27.40
CA LEU A 286 -6.99 -9.78 -28.26
C LEU A 286 -7.37 -9.92 -29.75
N ASN A 287 -8.65 -10.12 -30.06
CA ASN A 287 -9.17 -10.33 -31.41
C ASN A 287 -9.96 -9.13 -31.96
N ALA A 288 -10.07 -8.04 -31.20
CA ALA A 288 -10.80 -6.85 -31.63
C ALA A 288 -10.07 -6.13 -32.77
N GLY A 289 -10.84 -5.56 -33.69
CA GLY A 289 -10.31 -4.92 -34.90
C GLY A 289 -10.15 -3.41 -34.78
N SER A 290 -10.59 -2.81 -33.67
CA SER A 290 -10.59 -1.36 -33.49
C SER A 290 -10.43 -0.91 -32.03
N SER A 291 -9.90 0.30 -31.85
CA SER A 291 -9.77 0.94 -30.53
C SER A 291 -11.13 1.18 -29.84
N ALA A 292 -12.21 1.37 -30.62
CA ALA A 292 -13.56 1.50 -30.08
C ALA A 292 -14.08 0.18 -29.47
N GLU A 293 -13.83 -0.96 -30.14
CA GLU A 293 -14.15 -2.29 -29.61
C GLU A 293 -13.31 -2.58 -28.37
N HIS A 294 -12.00 -2.26 -28.39
CA HIS A 294 -11.15 -2.35 -27.21
C HIS A 294 -11.72 -1.56 -26.02
N ALA A 295 -12.12 -0.31 -26.24
CA ALA A 295 -12.67 0.55 -25.19
C ALA A 295 -13.98 0.00 -24.60
N ALA A 296 -14.85 -0.56 -25.45
CA ALA A 296 -16.10 -1.18 -25.00
C ALA A 296 -15.83 -2.39 -24.10
N ILE A 297 -14.90 -3.27 -24.50
CA ILE A 297 -14.49 -4.45 -23.73
C ILE A 297 -13.85 -4.02 -22.40
N TRP A 298 -12.95 -3.04 -22.42
CA TRP A 298 -12.34 -2.46 -21.23
C TRP A 298 -13.40 -2.00 -20.22
N HIS A 299 -14.40 -1.24 -20.67
CA HIS A 299 -15.46 -0.76 -19.78
C HIS A 299 -16.32 -1.88 -19.18
N GLU A 300 -16.53 -2.98 -19.91
CA GLU A 300 -17.22 -4.15 -19.38
C GLU A 300 -16.37 -4.86 -18.31
N MET A 301 -15.08 -5.06 -18.59
CA MET A 301 -14.13 -5.67 -17.63
C MET A 301 -14.01 -4.84 -16.35
N LEU A 302 -13.85 -3.51 -16.47
CA LEU A 302 -13.74 -2.59 -15.32
C LEU A 302 -15.01 -2.59 -14.47
N LYS A 303 -16.18 -2.69 -15.09
CA LYS A 303 -17.45 -2.80 -14.36
C LYS A 303 -17.51 -4.10 -13.56
N ILE A 304 -17.22 -5.24 -14.18
CA ILE A 304 -17.19 -6.54 -13.49
C ILE A 304 -16.18 -6.51 -12.35
N TRP A 305 -14.97 -6.00 -12.59
CA TRP A 305 -13.92 -5.90 -11.57
C TRP A 305 -14.33 -5.05 -10.37
N ALA A 306 -14.92 -3.88 -10.62
CA ALA A 306 -15.40 -2.97 -9.58
C ALA A 306 -16.56 -3.57 -8.76
N ASP A 307 -17.50 -4.24 -9.44
CA ASP A 307 -18.65 -4.87 -8.80
C ASP A 307 -18.27 -6.12 -8.02
N GLU A 308 -17.30 -6.91 -8.50
CA GLU A 308 -16.91 -8.17 -7.85
C GLU A 308 -15.86 -7.97 -6.75
N VAL A 309 -15.08 -6.89 -6.75
CA VAL A 309 -14.03 -6.62 -5.76
C VAL A 309 -13.09 -7.83 -5.61
N PHE A 310 -12.52 -8.30 -6.72
CA PHE A 310 -11.56 -9.41 -6.74
C PHE A 310 -10.28 -9.10 -5.96
N SER A 311 -9.94 -7.81 -5.87
CA SER A 311 -8.99 -7.26 -4.93
C SER A 311 -9.60 -6.08 -4.19
N ILE A 312 -9.20 -5.87 -2.95
CA ILE A 312 -9.64 -4.76 -2.12
C ILE A 312 -8.54 -3.70 -2.15
N GLY A 313 -8.69 -2.69 -3.00
CA GLY A 313 -7.73 -1.59 -3.08
C GLY A 313 -7.84 -0.69 -1.86
N LEU A 314 -6.72 -0.13 -1.43
CA LEU A 314 -6.67 0.71 -0.23
C LEU A 314 -6.60 2.19 -0.62
N ILE A 315 -5.52 2.56 -1.29
CA ILE A 315 -5.24 3.90 -1.79
C ILE A 315 -4.40 3.80 -3.06
N GLY A 316 -4.33 4.84 -3.89
CA GLY A 316 -3.52 4.88 -5.10
C GLY A 316 -2.91 6.25 -5.35
N GLY A 317 -2.06 6.37 -6.37
CA GLY A 317 -1.42 7.63 -6.73
C GLY A 317 -0.62 8.25 -5.58
N VAL A 318 0.10 7.44 -4.81
CA VAL A 318 1.01 7.95 -3.77
C VAL A 318 2.17 8.72 -4.41
N LEU A 319 2.90 9.48 -3.60
CA LEU A 319 4.02 10.27 -4.07
C LEU A 319 5.33 9.50 -3.89
N GLN A 320 6.03 9.24 -4.99
CA GLN A 320 7.36 8.66 -5.02
C GLN A 320 8.41 9.77 -4.93
N PRO A 321 9.30 9.74 -3.93
CA PRO A 321 10.50 10.55 -3.94
C PRO A 321 11.42 10.16 -5.09
N VAL A 322 11.82 11.16 -5.88
CA VAL A 322 12.81 11.07 -6.95
C VAL A 322 13.90 12.09 -6.66
N VAL A 323 15.07 11.60 -6.26
CA VAL A 323 16.25 12.43 -6.01
C VAL A 323 17.01 12.61 -7.32
N VAL A 324 17.29 13.86 -7.65
CA VAL A 324 17.96 14.29 -8.89
C VAL A 324 19.09 15.23 -8.50
N ASN A 325 20.32 14.91 -8.90
CA ASN A 325 21.47 15.80 -8.75
C ASN A 325 21.20 17.16 -9.40
N ASP A 326 21.62 18.25 -8.76
CA ASP A 326 21.38 19.63 -9.23
C ASP A 326 21.95 19.91 -10.63
N HIS A 327 22.98 19.16 -11.03
CA HIS A 327 23.63 19.24 -12.34
C HIS A 327 22.95 18.37 -13.39
N LEU A 328 22.11 17.40 -13.01
CA LEU A 328 21.45 16.51 -13.96
C LEU A 328 20.23 17.19 -14.60
N ARG A 329 20.31 17.40 -15.91
CA ARG A 329 19.33 18.12 -16.73
C ARG A 329 18.44 17.17 -17.53
N ASN A 330 17.36 17.74 -18.07
CA ASN A 330 16.30 17.06 -18.83
C ASN A 330 15.48 16.00 -18.07
N VAL A 331 15.75 15.77 -16.78
CA VAL A 331 14.82 15.06 -15.91
C VAL A 331 13.60 15.98 -15.67
N PRO A 332 12.35 15.54 -15.88
CA PRO A 332 11.15 16.35 -15.67
C PRO A 332 10.96 16.79 -14.21
N ALA A 333 10.47 18.00 -13.97
CA ALA A 333 10.13 18.44 -12.61
C ALA A 333 9.02 17.56 -12.02
N ASP A 334 7.98 17.31 -12.81
CA ASP A 334 6.85 16.45 -12.49
C ASP A 334 6.82 15.24 -13.43
N GLY A 335 6.39 14.10 -12.90
CA GLY A 335 6.32 12.85 -13.63
C GLY A 335 5.45 11.81 -12.95
N ILE A 336 5.31 10.70 -13.65
CA ILE A 336 4.68 9.45 -13.26
C ILE A 336 5.81 8.45 -13.04
N TYR A 337 5.85 7.86 -11.85
CA TYR A 337 6.79 6.80 -11.55
C TYR A 337 6.06 5.45 -11.57
N ASN A 338 6.22 4.70 -12.66
CA ASN A 338 5.58 3.39 -12.82
C ASN A 338 6.41 2.43 -13.68
N TRP A 339 6.24 1.11 -13.52
CA TRP A 339 6.90 0.17 -14.43
C TRP A 339 6.23 0.16 -15.80
N ASP A 340 4.91 0.04 -15.88
CA ASP A 340 4.18 0.09 -17.16
C ASP A 340 3.43 1.42 -17.35
N PRO A 341 3.40 2.03 -18.55
CA PRO A 341 4.10 1.66 -19.77
C PRO A 341 5.43 2.44 -19.92
N GLY A 342 6.53 1.98 -19.31
CA GLY A 342 7.87 2.44 -19.75
C GLY A 342 8.98 2.50 -18.70
N ALA A 343 9.07 1.46 -17.87
CA ALA A 343 10.18 1.10 -17.00
C ALA A 343 10.70 2.25 -16.13
N HIS A 344 9.81 2.89 -15.37
CA HIS A 344 10.07 4.05 -14.53
C HIS A 344 10.52 5.29 -15.32
N PHE A 345 11.83 5.43 -15.52
CA PHE A 345 12.39 6.60 -16.20
C PHE A 345 12.36 6.48 -17.73
N GLY A 346 12.10 5.29 -18.29
CA GLY A 346 12.19 5.02 -19.72
C GLY A 346 11.29 5.91 -20.58
N ILE A 347 10.08 6.23 -20.13
CA ILE A 347 9.17 7.16 -20.82
C ILE A 347 9.73 8.59 -20.94
N TYR A 348 10.70 8.94 -20.10
CA TYR A 348 11.32 10.26 -20.08
C TYR A 348 12.60 10.35 -20.91
N ARG A 349 12.89 9.32 -21.73
CA ARG A 349 14.04 9.30 -22.66
C ARG A 349 15.35 9.63 -21.94
N PRO A 350 15.81 8.75 -21.02
CA PRO A 350 17.00 9.00 -20.22
C PRO A 350 18.28 9.13 -21.05
N ASP A 351 18.27 8.68 -22.31
CA ASP A 351 19.32 8.94 -23.30
C ASP A 351 19.51 10.44 -23.58
N GLY A 352 18.46 11.24 -23.41
CA GLY A 352 18.50 12.70 -23.51
C GLY A 352 18.86 13.44 -22.22
N PHE A 353 19.12 12.75 -21.10
CA PHE A 353 19.60 13.39 -19.87
C PHE A 353 21.08 13.75 -20.00
N TRP A 354 21.52 14.86 -19.38
CA TRP A 354 22.90 15.35 -19.47
C TRP A 354 23.32 16.09 -18.19
N PHE A 355 24.63 16.16 -17.93
CA PHE A 355 25.17 16.90 -16.78
C PHE A 355 25.65 18.29 -17.18
N ASP A 356 25.20 19.30 -16.45
CA ASP A 356 25.64 20.67 -16.59
C ASP A 356 26.96 20.91 -15.86
N ASN A 357 28.05 20.72 -16.60
CA ASN A 357 29.43 20.89 -16.12
C ASN A 357 29.86 22.36 -16.01
N THR A 358 28.97 23.33 -16.29
CA THR A 358 29.31 24.76 -16.17
C THR A 358 29.25 25.27 -14.74
N VAL A 359 28.58 24.53 -13.85
CA VAL A 359 28.54 24.80 -12.42
C VAL A 359 29.63 23.95 -11.76
N SER A 360 30.74 24.57 -11.34
CA SER A 360 31.80 23.88 -10.62
C SER A 360 31.27 23.33 -9.29
N PRO A 361 31.67 22.12 -8.86
CA PRO A 361 31.33 21.65 -7.53
C PRO A 361 31.93 22.64 -6.51
N SER A 362 31.08 23.17 -5.63
CA SER A 362 31.58 23.91 -4.47
C SER A 362 32.55 22.98 -3.72
N ALA A 363 33.80 23.41 -3.60
CA ALA A 363 34.86 22.61 -2.99
C ALA A 363 34.55 22.32 -1.52
N SER A 364 33.97 21.15 -1.25
CA SER A 364 33.95 20.49 0.06
C SER A 364 33.76 18.99 -0.21
N ALA A 365 34.63 18.05 0.14
CA ALA A 365 35.81 18.06 0.98
C ALA A 365 36.86 17.14 0.34
N GLY A 366 38.05 17.67 0.07
CA GLY A 366 39.23 16.83 -0.14
C GLY A 366 39.59 16.17 1.18
N GLY A 367 39.43 14.86 1.28
CA GLY A 367 39.89 14.08 2.41
C GLY A 367 41.39 14.27 2.61
N GLN A 368 41.78 14.84 3.76
CA GLN A 368 43.13 14.66 4.27
C GLN A 368 43.28 13.22 4.79
N PRO A 369 44.45 12.58 4.64
CA PRO A 369 44.68 11.27 5.22
C PRO A 369 44.62 11.37 6.75
N VAL A 370 43.75 10.56 7.36
CA VAL A 370 43.59 10.49 8.81
C VAL A 370 44.86 9.91 9.43
N SER A 371 45.65 10.78 10.07
CA SER A 371 46.67 10.38 11.02
C SER A 371 45.98 9.94 12.32
N SER A 372 46.31 8.74 12.77
CA SER A 372 45.83 8.16 14.02
C SER A 372 46.37 8.92 15.24
N ALA A 373 45.59 9.85 15.78
CA ALA A 373 45.73 10.32 17.15
C ALA A 373 44.35 10.76 17.66
N LEU A 374 43.79 9.98 18.59
CA LEU A 374 42.57 10.33 19.32
C LEU A 374 42.84 11.52 20.26
N PRO A 375 42.03 12.59 20.25
CA PRO A 375 42.00 13.55 21.35
C PRO A 375 40.89 13.19 22.34
N VAL A 376 41.29 13.09 23.60
CA VAL A 376 40.43 12.97 24.78
C VAL A 376 39.59 14.25 24.93
N TRP A 377 38.26 14.12 25.03
CA TRP A 377 37.35 15.23 25.33
C TRP A 377 37.19 15.42 26.85
N PRO A 378 37.32 16.65 27.39
CA PRO A 378 36.89 16.93 28.75
C PRO A 378 35.39 17.26 28.78
N ALA A 379 34.67 16.60 29.68
CA ALA A 379 33.27 16.88 29.96
C ALA A 379 33.07 18.31 30.49
N ARG A 380 32.17 19.08 29.85
CA ARG A 380 31.52 20.23 30.49
C ARG A 380 30.01 20.22 30.23
N ARG A 381 29.26 20.15 31.33
CA ARG A 381 27.81 20.36 31.41
C ARG A 381 27.50 21.83 31.12
N GLY A 382 26.51 22.10 30.27
CA GLY A 382 25.99 23.45 30.03
C GLY A 382 24.68 23.42 29.25
N LYS A 383 23.62 23.92 29.88
CA LYS A 383 22.22 23.99 29.41
C LYS A 383 22.09 24.84 28.14
N TRP A 384 21.31 24.37 27.15
CA TRP A 384 20.50 25.25 26.29
C TRP A 384 19.17 24.56 25.93
N ARG A 385 18.08 25.16 26.41
CA ARG A 385 16.69 24.88 26.01
C ARG A 385 16.24 26.03 25.12
N GLY A 386 15.54 25.70 24.04
CA GLY A 386 14.48 26.55 23.46
C GLY A 386 14.90 27.53 22.35
N ALA A 387 14.63 27.13 21.11
CA ALA A 387 14.06 27.97 20.05
C ALA A 387 13.63 27.05 18.90
N PHE A 388 12.58 27.41 18.16
CA PHE A 388 11.95 26.69 17.04
C PHE A 388 10.80 25.71 17.38
N ALA A 389 9.77 26.26 18.01
CA ALA A 389 8.39 25.80 17.87
C ALA A 389 7.46 27.01 17.75
N ALA A 390 7.55 27.74 16.64
CA ALA A 390 6.62 28.82 16.31
C ALA A 390 6.75 29.21 14.83
N ARG A 391 6.19 28.40 13.92
CA ARG A 391 5.76 28.91 12.59
C ARG A 391 4.82 28.02 11.76
N PHE A 392 4.33 26.88 12.26
CA PHE A 392 3.37 26.04 11.53
C PHE A 392 2.01 25.84 12.19
N ALA A 393 1.67 26.63 13.22
CA ALA A 393 0.36 26.59 13.87
C ALA A 393 -0.38 27.92 13.67
N CYS A 394 -0.87 28.19 12.46
CA CYS A 394 -1.78 29.30 12.22
C CYS A 394 -2.78 29.01 11.09
N GLN A 395 -3.41 27.82 11.10
CA GLN A 395 -4.53 27.56 10.18
C GLN A 395 -5.61 26.59 10.71
N THR A 396 -5.74 26.41 12.04
CA THR A 396 -6.76 25.53 12.65
C THR A 396 -7.56 26.19 13.79
N HIS A 397 -7.56 27.52 13.89
CA HIS A 397 -8.19 28.23 15.01
C HIS A 397 -9.59 28.81 14.75
N LEU A 398 -10.37 28.24 13.83
CA LEU A 398 -11.74 28.71 13.52
C LEU A 398 -12.86 27.66 13.63
N HIS A 399 -12.62 26.52 14.29
CA HIS A 399 -13.69 25.54 14.58
C HIS A 399 -13.86 25.13 16.06
N CYS A 400 -13.06 25.66 16.98
CA CYS A 400 -13.17 25.30 18.42
C CYS A 400 -13.94 26.29 19.31
N VAL A 401 -14.57 27.34 18.77
CA VAL A 401 -15.30 28.34 19.59
C VAL A 401 -16.82 28.11 19.61
N ARG A 402 -17.37 27.12 18.90
CA ARG A 402 -18.83 26.89 18.84
C ARG A 402 -19.39 25.76 19.71
N LEU A 403 -18.57 25.06 20.50
CA LEU A 403 -19.01 23.94 21.35
C LEU A 403 -18.84 24.15 22.87
N ARG A 404 -18.74 25.41 23.34
CA ARG A 404 -18.72 25.75 24.78
C ARG A 404 -19.92 26.59 25.22
N LYS A 405 -21.15 26.19 24.83
CA LYS A 405 -22.37 26.86 25.33
C LYS A 405 -23.55 25.96 25.74
N LEU A 406 -23.40 24.65 25.79
CA LEU A 406 -24.48 23.76 26.28
C LEU A 406 -23.89 22.66 27.17
N ALA A 407 -23.81 22.93 28.47
CA ALA A 407 -23.84 21.96 29.57
C ALA A 407 -23.46 22.68 30.89
N ARG A 408 -24.46 23.22 31.58
CA ARG A 408 -24.38 23.57 33.01
C ARG A 408 -25.66 23.04 33.65
N GLU A 409 -25.56 21.95 34.40
CA GLU A 409 -26.22 21.70 35.69
C GLU A 409 -25.72 20.37 36.30
N PRO A 410 -25.76 20.20 37.65
CA PRO A 410 -24.75 19.44 38.39
C PRO A 410 -25.13 18.00 38.74
N PHE A 411 -24.13 17.11 38.79
CA PHE A 411 -24.23 15.74 39.29
C PHE A 411 -24.09 15.68 40.82
N GLY A 412 -24.93 14.84 41.44
CA GLY A 412 -24.94 14.52 42.87
C GLY A 412 -23.78 13.64 43.34
N GLU A 413 -23.59 13.65 44.66
CA GLU A 413 -22.49 13.04 45.42
C GLU A 413 -22.31 11.51 45.24
N PRO A 414 -21.09 10.98 45.36
CA PRO A 414 -20.85 9.54 45.46
C PRO A 414 -20.78 9.05 46.92
N ALA A 415 -21.38 7.87 47.16
CA ALA A 415 -21.41 7.16 48.44
C ALA A 415 -20.04 6.56 48.84
N LYS A 416 -19.79 6.50 50.16
CA LYS A 416 -18.57 5.95 50.81
C LYS A 416 -18.52 4.41 50.81
N PRO A 417 -17.32 3.79 50.82
CA PRO A 417 -17.14 2.35 51.02
C PRO A 417 -17.04 1.97 52.51
N PRO A 418 -17.35 0.70 52.90
CA PRO A 418 -17.30 0.26 54.29
C PRO A 418 -15.88 -0.20 54.72
N ARG A 419 -15.60 -0.08 56.03
CA ARG A 419 -14.36 -0.48 56.71
C ARG A 419 -14.36 -1.98 57.09
N PRO A 420 -13.19 -2.63 57.25
CA PRO A 420 -13.09 -4.02 57.70
C PRO A 420 -13.15 -4.13 59.24
N GLY A 421 -13.88 -5.13 59.73
CA GLY A 421 -13.97 -5.50 61.14
C GLY A 421 -12.93 -6.55 61.54
N ALA A 422 -12.44 -6.43 62.78
CA ALA A 422 -11.40 -7.26 63.37
C ALA A 422 -11.96 -8.51 64.08
N GLY A 423 -11.25 -9.63 63.92
CA GLY A 423 -10.87 -10.57 64.98
C GLY A 423 -11.88 -11.60 65.49
N ARG A 424 -11.56 -12.89 65.27
CA ARG A 424 -11.35 -13.93 66.31
C ARG A 424 -10.96 -15.28 65.68
N ASP A 425 -9.74 -15.73 66.01
CA ASP A 425 -9.20 -17.10 65.90
C ASP A 425 -9.50 -17.90 67.20
N PRO A 426 -9.13 -19.20 67.37
CA PRO A 426 -9.21 -20.41 66.51
C PRO A 426 -9.82 -21.60 67.37
N PRO A 427 -9.61 -22.94 67.17
CA PRO A 427 -8.33 -23.67 66.97
C PRO A 427 -8.31 -24.85 65.95
N VAL A 428 -7.13 -25.02 65.33
CA VAL A 428 -6.32 -26.25 65.14
C VAL A 428 -7.02 -27.62 64.95
N HIS A 429 -6.75 -28.29 63.80
CA HIS A 429 -6.28 -29.69 63.77
C HIS A 429 -5.56 -30.07 62.46
N ARG A 430 -4.48 -30.85 62.64
CA ARG A 430 -3.64 -31.59 61.67
C ARG A 430 -4.51 -32.56 60.83
N SER A 431 -4.15 -33.09 59.66
CA SER A 431 -2.89 -33.70 59.20
C SER A 431 -2.99 -34.06 57.71
N CYS A 432 -1.83 -34.20 57.06
CA CYS A 432 -1.61 -34.88 55.77
C CYS A 432 -2.15 -36.32 55.73
N SER A 433 -2.52 -36.76 54.54
CA SER A 433 -2.15 -38.05 53.93
C SER A 433 -2.14 -37.86 52.42
#